data_AF-A0A6N8US15-F1
#
_entry.id   AF-A0A6N8US15-F1
#
_cell.length_a   1.000
_cell.length_b   1.000
_cell.length_c   1.000
_cell.angle_alpha   90.00
_cell.angle_beta   90.00
_cell.angle_gamma   90.00
#
_symmetry.space_group_name_H-M   'P 1'
#
loop_
_entity.id
_entity.type
_entity.pdbx_description
1 polymer ?
#
loop_
_entity_poly.entity_id
_entity_poly.type
_entity_poly.pdbx_seq_one_letter_code
_entity_poly.pdbx_strand_id
1 'polypeptide(L)'
;MNFAEIDFSFVASPFVSSLVLCFGLAALIWVLSIVTREYSWIDRAWSICPLLYCLIVVWDVGFQNPRVGLMTALIALWSVRLTYNFVRKGGYAPGGEDYRWKVTQERMGPVLFQVLNITFVAPGQMFVIWLFTSPIFQAWRIN
;
A
#
# COMPACT_ATOMS: atom_id res chain seq x y z
N MET A 1 16.39 33.93 -7.65
CA MET A 1 15.69 32.67 -7.93
C MET A 1 15.86 31.80 -6.70
N ASN A 2 14.82 31.70 -5.87
CA ASN A 2 14.89 31.12 -4.53
C ASN A 2 14.52 29.63 -4.63
N PHE A 3 15.51 28.73 -4.57
CA PHE A 3 15.30 27.27 -4.70
C PHE A 3 14.83 26.61 -3.39
N ALA A 4 14.47 27.39 -2.37
CA ALA A 4 14.09 26.89 -1.03
C ALA A 4 12.58 26.70 -0.82
N GLU A 5 11.74 27.13 -1.78
CA GLU A 5 10.28 26.92 -1.76
C GLU A 5 9.85 25.93 -2.86
N ILE A 6 10.47 24.76 -2.93
CA ILE A 6 9.77 23.64 -3.57
C ILE A 6 8.57 23.34 -2.67
N ASP A 7 7.41 23.84 -3.06
CA ASP A 7 6.08 23.75 -2.45
C ASP A 7 5.93 22.67 -1.36
N PHE A 8 6.29 23.01 -0.12
CA PHE A 8 5.96 22.19 1.04
C PHE A 8 4.43 22.03 1.15
N SER A 9 3.67 23.01 0.67
CA SER A 9 2.22 23.04 0.50
C SER A 9 1.69 21.97 -0.48
N PHE A 10 2.39 21.69 -1.58
CA PHE A 10 1.98 20.69 -2.57
C PHE A 10 2.23 19.28 -2.04
N VAL A 11 3.40 19.05 -1.43
CA VAL A 11 3.70 17.79 -0.73
C VAL A 11 2.77 17.58 0.46
N ALA A 12 2.38 18.65 1.16
CA ALA A 12 1.45 18.60 2.28
C ALA A 12 0.03 18.17 1.91
N SER A 13 -0.36 18.20 0.62
CA SER A 13 -1.66 17.69 0.23
C SER A 13 -1.77 16.18 0.56
N PRO A 14 -2.89 15.70 1.15
CA PRO A 14 -3.05 14.29 1.49
C PRO A 14 -2.85 13.33 0.29
N PHE A 15 -3.22 13.80 -0.90
CA PHE A 15 -3.02 13.07 -2.15
C PHE A 15 -1.53 12.90 -2.49
N VAL A 16 -0.75 13.97 -2.51
CA VAL A 16 0.68 13.90 -2.85
C VAL A 16 1.45 13.19 -1.75
N SER A 17 1.16 13.48 -0.47
CA SER A 17 1.74 12.80 0.68
C SER A 17 1.55 11.28 0.61
N SER A 18 0.33 10.81 0.32
CA SER A 18 0.06 9.38 0.19
C SER A 18 0.72 8.75 -1.04
N LEU A 19 0.87 9.49 -2.15
CA LEU A 19 1.54 9.02 -3.36
C LEU A 19 3.06 8.87 -3.14
N VAL A 20 3.68 9.84 -2.45
CA VAL A 20 5.09 9.73 -2.04
C VAL A 20 5.30 8.52 -1.12
N LEU A 21 4.40 8.34 -0.15
CA LEU A 21 4.40 7.17 0.72
C LEU A 21 4.24 5.86 -0.07
N CYS A 22 3.36 5.83 -1.07
CA CYS A 22 3.16 4.69 -1.96
C CYS A 22 4.47 4.28 -2.67
N PHE A 23 5.19 5.23 -3.26
CA PHE A 23 6.49 4.93 -3.89
C PHE A 23 7.55 4.51 -2.86
N GLY A 24 7.60 5.16 -1.70
CA GLY A 24 8.52 4.79 -0.62
C GLY A 24 8.29 3.37 -0.11
N LEU A 25 7.02 2.99 0.12
CA LEU A 25 6.65 1.65 0.55
C LEU A 25 6.86 0.60 -0.54
N ALA A 26 6.61 0.93 -1.82
CA ALA A 26 6.93 0.05 -2.94
C ALA A 26 8.43 -0.27 -2.99
N ALA A 27 9.29 0.75 -2.85
CA ALA A 27 10.74 0.56 -2.81
C ALA A 27 11.16 -0.27 -1.60
N LEU A 28 10.61 0.02 -0.42
CA LEU A 28 10.86 -0.73 0.81
C LEU A 28 10.48 -2.22 0.65
N ILE A 29 9.27 -2.51 0.14
CA ILE A 29 8.80 -3.88 -0.07
C ILE A 29 9.67 -4.61 -1.09
N TRP A 30 10.06 -3.93 -2.16
CA TRP A 30 10.97 -4.52 -3.14
C TRP A 30 12.32 -4.88 -2.51
N VAL A 31 12.94 -3.97 -1.75
CA VAL A 31 14.20 -4.24 -1.04
C VAL A 31 14.04 -5.40 -0.05
N LEU A 32 12.99 -5.38 0.78
CA LEU A 32 12.70 -6.45 1.73
C LEU A 32 12.54 -7.79 1.01
N SER A 33 11.85 -7.82 -0.13
CA SER A 33 11.66 -9.07 -0.89
C SER A 33 12.96 -9.70 -1.37
N ILE A 34 13.96 -8.88 -1.70
CA ILE A 34 15.28 -9.36 -2.13
C ILE A 34 16.08 -9.83 -0.91
N VAL A 35 16.11 -9.03 0.17
CA VAL A 35 16.92 -9.31 1.37
C VAL A 35 16.42 -10.56 2.08
N THR A 36 15.11 -10.70 2.26
CA THR A 36 14.52 -11.86 2.95
C THR A 36 14.22 -13.02 2.02
N ARG A 37 14.34 -12.81 0.69
CA ARG A 37 13.89 -13.75 -0.35
C ARG A 37 12.44 -14.20 -0.14
N GLU A 38 11.59 -13.25 0.25
CA GLU A 38 10.18 -13.49 0.53
C GLU A 38 9.33 -12.43 -0.16
N TYR A 39 8.44 -12.82 -1.06
CA TYR A 39 7.70 -11.90 -1.94
C TYR A 39 6.32 -11.55 -1.39
N SER A 40 5.89 -12.22 -0.30
CA SER A 40 4.63 -11.94 0.40
C SER A 40 4.67 -10.69 1.31
N TRP A 41 5.75 -9.89 1.29
CA TRP A 41 5.75 -8.54 1.90
C TRP A 41 4.63 -7.66 1.35
N ILE A 42 4.32 -7.78 0.06
CA ILE A 42 3.20 -7.06 -0.54
C ILE A 42 1.85 -7.55 0.00
N ASP A 43 1.71 -8.84 0.30
CA ASP A 43 0.49 -9.42 0.87
C ASP A 43 0.18 -8.85 2.27
N ARG A 44 1.23 -8.51 3.05
CA ARG A 44 1.09 -7.76 4.30
C ARG A 44 0.65 -6.32 4.07
N ALA A 45 1.16 -5.68 3.02
CA ALA A 45 0.79 -4.31 2.69
C ALA A 45 -0.68 -4.19 2.29
N TRP A 46 -1.25 -5.21 1.61
CA TRP A 46 -2.67 -5.25 1.27
C TRP A 46 -3.58 -5.08 2.48
N SER A 47 -3.20 -5.54 3.67
CA SER A 47 -4.05 -5.44 4.86
C SER A 47 -3.81 -4.18 5.70
N ILE A 48 -2.74 -3.41 5.42
CA ILE A 48 -2.31 -2.28 6.27
C ILE A 48 -2.38 -0.95 5.51
N CYS A 49 -1.81 -0.89 4.31
CA CYS A 49 -1.63 0.35 3.56
C CYS A 49 -2.95 1.07 3.21
N PRO A 50 -4.06 0.38 2.87
CA PRO A 50 -5.34 1.05 2.58
C PRO A 50 -5.85 1.86 3.76
N LEU A 51 -5.81 1.30 4.98
CA LEU A 51 -6.19 2.03 6.18
C LEU A 51 -5.22 3.19 6.44
N LEU A 52 -3.92 2.98 6.26
CA LEU A 52 -2.91 4.03 6.42
C LEU A 52 -3.17 5.24 5.49
N TYR A 53 -3.50 5.00 4.22
CA TYR A 53 -3.84 6.08 3.28
C TYR A 53 -5.12 6.83 3.67
N CYS A 54 -6.15 6.13 4.19
CA CYS A 54 -7.33 6.80 4.73
C CYS A 54 -7.00 7.67 5.94
N LEU A 55 -6.12 7.20 6.83
CA LEU A 55 -5.72 7.95 8.02
C LEU A 55 -4.94 9.22 7.67
N ILE A 56 -4.20 9.25 6.56
CA ILE A 56 -3.56 10.48 6.06
C ILE A 56 -4.61 11.55 5.73
N VAL A 57 -5.74 11.16 5.12
CA VAL A 57 -6.84 12.09 4.85
C VAL A 57 -7.51 12.53 6.14
N VAL A 58 -7.85 11.58 7.01
CA VAL A 58 -8.51 11.86 8.30
C VAL A 58 -7.67 12.80 9.17
N TRP A 59 -6.35 12.68 9.13
CA TRP A 59 -5.45 13.56 9.86
C TRP A 59 -5.61 15.03 9.45
N ASP A 60 -5.85 15.29 8.16
CA ASP A 60 -5.97 16.64 7.59
C ASP A 60 -7.40 17.19 7.69
N VAL A 61 -8.41 16.40 7.33
CA VAL A 61 -9.81 16.87 7.23
C VAL A 61 -10.70 16.49 8.41
N GLY A 62 -10.21 15.63 9.30
CA GLY A 62 -10.98 15.08 10.41
C GLY A 62 -12.15 14.18 9.98
N PHE A 63 -12.98 13.81 10.95
CA PHE A 63 -14.19 13.00 10.73
C PHE A 63 -15.46 13.84 10.49
N GLN A 64 -15.31 15.14 10.22
CA GLN A 64 -16.47 16.04 10.08
C GLN A 64 -17.30 15.73 8.81
N ASN A 65 -16.67 15.18 7.77
CA ASN A 65 -17.36 14.74 6.57
C ASN A 65 -17.85 13.28 6.73
N PRO A 66 -19.18 13.01 6.71
CA PRO A 66 -19.71 11.66 6.87
C PRO A 66 -19.23 10.67 5.81
N ARG A 67 -18.90 11.14 4.59
CA ARG A 67 -18.36 10.29 3.51
C ARG A 67 -16.97 9.77 3.86
N VAL A 68 -16.09 10.64 4.35
CA VAL A 68 -14.72 10.26 4.79
C VAL A 68 -14.80 9.27 5.95
N GLY A 69 -15.67 9.54 6.93
CA GLY A 69 -15.90 8.62 8.05
C GLY A 69 -16.39 7.24 7.61
N LEU A 70 -17.40 7.18 6.74
CA LEU A 70 -17.93 5.91 6.20
C LEU A 70 -16.87 5.14 5.41
N MET A 71 -16.15 5.80 4.49
CA MET A 71 -15.11 5.16 3.69
C MET A 71 -13.98 4.61 4.56
N THR A 72 -13.56 5.37 5.57
CA THR A 72 -12.51 4.95 6.52
C THR A 72 -12.96 3.75 7.34
N ALA A 73 -14.20 3.73 7.84
CA ALA A 73 -14.76 2.62 8.59
C ALA A 73 -14.85 1.33 7.75
N LEU A 74 -15.32 1.43 6.51
CA LEU A 74 -15.39 0.30 5.58
C LEU A 74 -13.99 -0.27 5.27
N ILE A 75 -13.01 0.61 5.03
CA ILE A 75 -11.63 0.20 4.77
C ILE A 75 -10.99 -0.41 6.02
N ALA A 76 -11.27 0.12 7.21
CA ALA A 76 -10.82 -0.46 8.47
C ALA A 76 -11.38 -1.88 8.66
N LEU A 77 -12.67 -2.09 8.43
CA LEU A 77 -13.30 -3.42 8.49
C LEU A 77 -12.68 -4.40 7.49
N TRP A 78 -12.45 -3.95 6.25
CA TRP A 78 -11.80 -4.77 5.23
C TRP A 78 -10.34 -5.11 5.59
N SER A 79 -9.61 -4.14 6.15
CA SER A 79 -8.21 -4.30 6.61
C SER A 79 -8.12 -5.28 7.77
N VAL A 80 -9.02 -5.19 8.75
CA VAL A 80 -9.13 -6.16 9.86
C VAL A 80 -9.45 -7.55 9.32
N ARG A 81 -10.40 -7.68 8.40
CA ARG A 81 -10.75 -8.97 7.78
C ARG A 81 -9.55 -9.60 7.06
N LEU A 82 -8.79 -8.82 6.30
CA LEU A 82 -7.61 -9.32 5.60
C LEU A 82 -6.48 -9.69 6.58
N THR A 83 -6.21 -8.84 7.57
CA THR A 83 -5.20 -9.12 8.60
C THR A 83 -5.55 -10.42 9.34
N TYR A 84 -6.81 -10.59 9.77
CA TYR A 84 -7.26 -11.83 10.38
C TYR A 84 -7.08 -13.04 9.45
N ASN A 85 -7.41 -12.89 8.15
CA ASN A 85 -7.23 -13.94 7.16
C ASN A 85 -5.75 -14.28 6.88
N PHE A 86 -4.85 -13.30 7.00
CA PHE A 86 -3.42 -13.53 6.80
C PHE A 86 -2.78 -14.17 8.04
N VAL A 87 -3.16 -13.72 9.24
CA VAL A 87 -2.75 -14.33 10.52
C VAL A 87 -3.13 -15.80 10.59
N ARG A 88 -4.40 -16.15 10.31
CA ARG A 88 -4.87 -17.55 10.37
C ARG A 88 -4.16 -18.48 9.38
N LYS A 89 -3.61 -17.93 8.29
CA LYS A 89 -2.85 -18.67 7.27
C LYS A 89 -1.36 -18.73 7.59
N GLY A 90 -0.93 -18.14 8.70
CA GLY A 90 0.48 -18.11 9.11
C GLY A 90 1.33 -17.06 8.39
N GLY A 91 0.73 -16.10 7.67
CA GLY A 91 1.46 -15.15 6.83
C GLY A 91 2.42 -14.20 7.56
N TYR A 92 2.27 -14.07 8.88
CA TYR A 92 3.17 -13.32 9.76
C TYR A 92 4.20 -14.19 10.49
N ALA A 93 4.13 -15.52 10.36
CA ALA A 93 5.13 -16.42 10.93
C ALA A 93 6.40 -16.45 10.06
N PRO A 94 7.58 -16.76 10.63
CA PRO A 94 8.78 -17.01 9.83
C PRO A 94 8.53 -18.10 8.78
N GLY A 95 8.81 -17.81 7.52
CA GLY A 95 8.54 -18.73 6.40
C GLY A 95 7.07 -18.82 5.97
N GLY A 96 6.20 -17.94 6.48
CA GLY A 96 4.78 -17.84 6.11
C GLY A 96 4.51 -17.25 4.71
N GLU A 97 5.45 -17.40 3.78
CA GLU A 97 5.28 -16.94 2.41
C GLU A 97 4.12 -17.68 1.72
N ASP A 98 3.33 -16.97 0.91
CA ASP A 98 2.29 -17.61 0.09
C ASP A 98 2.96 -18.55 -0.93
N TYR A 99 2.57 -19.82 -0.91
CA TYR A 99 3.09 -20.87 -1.80
C TYR A 99 2.98 -20.52 -3.29
N ARG A 100 2.05 -19.63 -3.66
CA ARG A 100 1.85 -19.17 -5.04
C ARG A 100 3.11 -18.49 -5.59
N TRP A 101 3.91 -17.84 -4.75
CA TRP A 101 5.16 -17.21 -5.18
C TRP A 101 6.17 -18.26 -5.64
N LYS A 102 6.30 -19.36 -4.89
CA LYS A 102 7.14 -20.50 -5.28
C LYS A 102 6.68 -21.12 -6.60
N VAL A 103 5.38 -21.39 -6.75
CA VAL A 103 4.83 -21.94 -8.00
C VAL A 103 5.06 -20.99 -9.19
N THR A 104 4.94 -19.68 -8.98
CA THR A 104 5.18 -18.66 -10.02
C THR A 104 6.65 -18.60 -10.40
N GLN A 105 7.55 -18.65 -9.42
CA GLN A 105 9.00 -18.68 -9.62
C GLN A 105 9.44 -19.93 -10.40
N GLU A 106 8.91 -21.10 -10.05
CA GLU A 106 9.18 -22.37 -10.75
C GLU A 106 8.75 -22.32 -12.22
N ARG A 107 7.66 -21.62 -12.55
CA ARG A 107 7.14 -21.49 -13.92
C ARG A 107 7.89 -20.47 -14.78
N MET A 108 8.37 -19.38 -14.18
CA MET A 108 8.95 -18.25 -14.92
C MET A 108 10.48 -18.30 -14.97
N GLY A 109 11.12 -19.02 -14.06
CA GLY A 109 12.55 -18.96 -13.85
C GLY A 109 12.98 -17.67 -13.13
N PRO A 110 14.21 -17.62 -12.61
CA PRO A 110 14.65 -16.60 -11.66
C PRO A 110 14.69 -15.18 -12.25
N VAL A 111 15.12 -15.04 -13.51
CA VAL A 111 15.28 -13.72 -14.16
C VAL A 111 13.93 -13.07 -14.42
N LEU A 112 13.03 -13.78 -15.10
CA LEU A 112 11.69 -13.26 -15.41
C LEU A 112 10.87 -13.01 -14.15
N PHE A 113 11.05 -13.84 -13.11
CA PHE A 113 10.45 -13.60 -11.81
C PHE A 113 10.93 -12.31 -11.14
N GLN A 114 12.23 -11.99 -11.21
CA GLN A 114 12.72 -10.70 -10.68
C GLN A 114 12.24 -9.50 -11.49
N VAL A 115 12.10 -9.64 -12.81
CA VAL A 115 11.47 -8.60 -13.65
C VAL A 115 10.02 -8.39 -13.23
N LEU A 116 9.25 -9.46 -13.00
CA LEU A 116 7.90 -9.37 -12.45
C LEU A 116 7.91 -8.70 -11.06
N ASN A 117 8.90 -9.03 -10.22
CA ASN A 117 9.00 -8.49 -8.87
C ASN A 117 9.19 -6.97 -8.86
N ILE A 118 10.17 -6.47 -9.61
CA ILE A 118 10.51 -5.04 -9.66
C ILE A 118 9.50 -4.21 -10.44
N THR A 119 8.68 -4.80 -11.31
CA THR A 119 7.70 -4.05 -12.13
C THR A 119 6.28 -4.15 -11.60
N PHE A 120 5.84 -5.34 -11.19
CA PHE A 120 4.44 -5.59 -10.83
C PHE A 120 4.24 -5.98 -9.38
N VAL A 121 4.97 -6.98 -8.84
CA VAL A 121 4.72 -7.48 -7.47
C VAL A 121 4.86 -6.38 -6.44
N ALA A 122 6.01 -5.69 -6.41
CA ALA A 122 6.21 -4.64 -5.42
C ALA A 122 5.55 -3.31 -5.84
N PRO A 123 5.96 -2.62 -6.92
CA PRO A 123 5.39 -1.31 -7.23
C PRO A 123 4.00 -1.37 -7.87
N GLY A 124 3.74 -2.31 -8.77
CA GLY A 124 2.43 -2.41 -9.43
C GLY A 124 1.29 -2.67 -8.46
N GLN A 125 1.43 -3.68 -7.58
CA GLN A 125 0.41 -3.97 -6.57
C GLN A 125 0.31 -2.85 -5.52
N MET A 126 1.42 -2.24 -5.10
CA MET A 126 1.38 -1.08 -4.20
C MET A 126 0.63 0.10 -4.83
N PHE A 127 0.82 0.33 -6.12
CA PHE A 127 0.09 1.35 -6.86
C PHE A 127 -1.39 1.02 -6.97
N VAL A 128 -1.76 -0.25 -7.19
CA VAL A 128 -3.17 -0.69 -7.15
C VAL A 128 -3.79 -0.44 -5.77
N ILE A 129 -3.06 -0.73 -4.68
CA ILE A 129 -3.50 -0.46 -3.31
C ILE A 129 -3.82 1.02 -3.12
N TRP A 130 -2.91 1.90 -3.57
CA TRP A 130 -3.13 3.34 -3.52
C TRP A 130 -4.30 3.77 -4.42
N LEU A 131 -4.38 3.26 -5.66
CA LEU A 131 -5.44 3.60 -6.62
C LEU A 131 -6.85 3.32 -6.10
N PHE A 132 -7.09 2.13 -5.54
CA PHE A 132 -8.43 1.80 -5.04
C PHE A 132 -8.79 2.61 -3.78
N THR A 133 -7.79 3.05 -3.03
CA THR A 133 -7.99 3.92 -1.86
C THR A 133 -8.15 5.39 -2.26
N SER A 134 -7.61 5.79 -3.41
CA SER A 134 -7.55 7.18 -3.86
C SER A 134 -8.89 7.95 -3.98
N PRO A 135 -10.07 7.32 -4.20
CA PRO A 135 -11.33 8.07 -4.20
C PRO A 135 -11.62 8.83 -2.90
N ILE A 136 -11.03 8.41 -1.77
CA ILE A 136 -11.17 9.15 -0.51
C ILE A 136 -10.57 10.56 -0.59
N PHE A 137 -9.59 10.79 -1.47
CA PHE A 137 -8.99 12.11 -1.72
C PHE A 137 -9.95 13.12 -2.35
N GLN A 138 -11.01 12.64 -3.00
CA GLN A 138 -12.01 13.48 -3.65
C GLN A 138 -13.28 13.62 -2.80
N ALA A 139 -13.44 12.80 -1.76
CA ALA A 139 -14.68 12.70 -1.00
C ALA A 139 -15.07 14.00 -0.26
N TRP A 140 -14.07 14.83 0.12
CA TRP A 140 -14.30 16.11 0.79
C TRP A 140 -14.30 17.33 -0.16
N ARG A 141 -13.81 17.18 -1.39
CA ARG A 141 -13.59 18.30 -2.32
C ARG A 141 -14.86 18.82 -2.98
N ILE A 142 -15.95 18.05 -2.91
CA ILE A 142 -17.27 18.40 -3.46
C ILE A 142 -18.16 18.81 -2.29
N ASN A 143 -17.96 20.04 -1.82
CA ASN A 143 -18.84 20.81 -0.95
C ASN A 143 -18.85 22.27 -1.44
#